data_AF-A0ABC8QTI5-F1
#
_entry.id   AF-A0ABC8QTI5-F1
#
_cell.length_a   1.000
_cell.length_b   1.000
_cell.length_c   1.000
_cell.angle_alpha   90.00
_cell.angle_beta   90.00
_cell.angle_gamma   90.00
#
_symmetry.space_group_name_H-M   'P 1'
#
loop_
_entity.id
_entity.type
_entity.pdbx_description
1 polymer ?
#
loop_
_entity_poly.entity_id
_entity_poly.type
_entity_poly.pdbx_seq_one_letter_code
_entity_poly.pdbx_strand_id
1 'polypeptide(L)'
;MKKTKSKHVAVKNFHVWTFEEQEKLLEFYERISGAKMHASFIPPGGVAQDPPLGVCLNIDSSTQQFASRINELEEMSTEKPYLETTISGCKMNKL
;
A
#
# COMPACT_ATOMS: atom_id res chain seq x y z
N MET A 1 -26.90 -17.30 8.40
CA MET A 1 -25.84 -17.62 7.41
C MET A 1 -25.48 -16.48 6.43
N LYS A 2 -25.65 -15.18 6.79
CA LYS A 2 -25.38 -14.03 5.88
C LYS A 2 -24.01 -13.36 6.08
N LYS A 3 -23.18 -13.84 7.01
CA LYS A 3 -21.92 -13.18 7.42
C LYS A 3 -20.77 -13.34 6.42
N THR A 4 -20.83 -14.26 5.46
CA THR A 4 -19.75 -14.50 4.48
C THR A 4 -19.75 -13.46 3.35
N LYS A 5 -20.91 -13.04 2.85
CA LYS A 5 -21.00 -12.06 1.75
C LYS A 5 -20.46 -10.67 2.13
N SER A 6 -20.69 -10.23 3.36
CA SER A 6 -20.18 -8.92 3.84
C SER A 6 -18.66 -8.93 4.06
N LYS A 7 -18.07 -10.07 4.45
CA LYS A 7 -16.62 -10.22 4.59
C LYS A 7 -15.89 -10.10 3.24
N HIS A 8 -16.41 -10.71 2.18
CA HIS A 8 -15.79 -10.63 0.85
C HIS A 8 -15.81 -9.23 0.24
N VAL A 9 -16.88 -8.45 0.46
CA VAL A 9 -16.98 -7.09 -0.09
C VAL A 9 -15.98 -6.14 0.55
N ALA A 10 -15.84 -6.17 1.87
CA ALA A 10 -14.91 -5.26 2.54
C ALA A 10 -13.42 -5.59 2.26
N VAL A 11 -13.07 -6.88 2.20
CA VAL A 11 -11.72 -7.31 1.81
C VAL A 11 -11.44 -6.93 0.36
N LYS A 12 -12.43 -7.04 -0.55
CA LYS A 12 -12.29 -6.63 -1.94
C LYS A 12 -12.01 -5.12 -2.07
N ASN A 13 -12.69 -4.30 -1.28
CA ASN A 13 -12.53 -2.83 -1.34
C ASN A 13 -11.15 -2.39 -0.81
N PHE A 14 -10.67 -3.00 0.28
CA PHE A 14 -9.32 -2.75 0.81
C PHE A 14 -8.23 -3.03 -0.24
N HIS A 15 -8.30 -4.18 -0.93
CA HIS A 15 -7.30 -4.55 -1.93
C HIS A 15 -7.27 -3.56 -3.10
N VAL A 16 -8.42 -3.18 -3.64
CA VAL A 16 -8.49 -2.21 -4.74
C VAL A 16 -7.85 -0.88 -4.34
N TRP A 17 -8.12 -0.42 -3.12
CA TRP A 17 -7.58 0.83 -2.59
C TRP A 17 -6.06 0.79 -2.39
N THR A 18 -5.54 -0.31 -1.85
CA THR A 18 -4.08 -0.49 -1.73
C THR A 18 -3.38 -0.60 -3.08
N PHE A 19 -4.04 -1.18 -4.09
CA PHE A 19 -3.50 -1.27 -5.45
C PHE A 19 -3.44 0.10 -6.15
N GLU A 20 -4.42 0.96 -5.90
CA GLU A 20 -4.41 2.34 -6.42
C GLU A 20 -3.21 3.14 -5.91
N GLU A 21 -2.89 3.02 -4.61
CA GLU A 21 -1.70 3.66 -4.04
C GLU A 21 -0.38 3.04 -4.55
N GLN A 22 -0.38 1.72 -4.80
CA GLN A 22 0.76 1.07 -5.45
C GLN A 22 0.96 1.53 -6.90
N GLU A 23 -0.11 1.84 -7.62
CA GLU A 23 -0.02 2.36 -9.00
C GLU A 23 0.62 3.76 -9.04
N LYS A 24 0.28 4.63 -8.09
CA LYS A 24 0.95 5.95 -7.93
C LYS A 24 2.45 5.80 -7.67
N LEU A 25 2.84 4.81 -6.88
CA LEU A 25 4.25 4.51 -6.67
C LEU A 25 4.93 4.02 -7.96
N LEU A 26 4.27 3.15 -8.73
CA LEU A 26 4.77 2.65 -10.00
C LEU A 26 4.94 3.75 -11.06
N GLU A 27 4.13 4.82 -11.01
CA GLU A 27 4.29 6.01 -11.84
C GLU A 27 5.60 6.76 -11.54
N PHE A 28 5.98 6.87 -10.25
CA PHE A 28 7.28 7.43 -9.88
C PHE A 28 8.43 6.55 -10.39
N TYR A 29 8.30 5.23 -10.29
CA TYR A 29 9.29 4.29 -10.82
C TYR A 29 9.43 4.38 -12.35
N GLU A 30 8.33 4.51 -13.08
CA GLU A 30 8.34 4.73 -14.52
C GLU A 30 9.03 6.03 -14.88
N ARG A 31 8.80 7.10 -14.12
CA ARG A 31 9.44 8.40 -14.36
C ARG A 31 10.94 8.41 -14.05
N ILE A 32 11.38 7.65 -13.05
CA ILE A 32 12.79 7.59 -12.62
C ILE A 32 13.61 6.62 -13.48
N SER A 33 13.03 5.48 -13.88
CA SER A 33 13.77 4.38 -14.51
C SER A 33 13.28 4.00 -15.90
N GLY A 34 12.16 4.55 -16.35
CA GLY A 34 11.51 4.15 -17.60
C GLY A 34 10.74 2.82 -17.52
N ALA A 35 10.73 2.15 -16.36
CA ALA A 35 10.06 0.86 -16.17
C ALA A 35 9.28 0.83 -14.85
N LYS A 36 8.09 0.21 -14.87
CA LYS A 36 7.23 0.09 -13.68
C LYS A 36 7.74 -0.92 -12.65
N MET A 37 8.06 -2.15 -13.07
CA MET A 37 8.40 -3.25 -12.15
C MET A 37 9.86 -3.73 -12.19
N HIS A 38 10.50 -3.69 -13.35
CA HIS A 38 11.89 -4.15 -13.54
C HIS A 38 12.82 -2.98 -13.84
N ALA A 39 12.81 -2.00 -12.95
CA ALA A 39 13.70 -0.86 -13.00
C ALA A 39 15.15 -1.29 -12.68
N SER A 40 16.03 -1.35 -13.69
CA SER A 40 17.48 -1.51 -13.47
C SER A 40 18.10 -0.16 -13.07
N PHE A 41 17.57 0.44 -12.00
CA PHE A 41 17.97 1.79 -11.56
C PHE A 41 19.30 1.80 -10.80
N ILE A 42 19.61 0.71 -10.08
CA ILE A 42 20.85 0.57 -9.29
C ILE A 42 21.67 -0.60 -9.84
N PRO A 43 22.39 -0.41 -10.95
CA PRO A 43 23.36 -1.38 -11.44
C PRO A 43 24.62 -1.43 -10.55
N PRO A 44 25.39 -2.52 -10.56
CA PRO A 44 26.69 -2.55 -9.90
C PRO A 44 27.59 -1.46 -10.50
N GLY A 45 28.03 -0.51 -9.68
CA GLY A 45 28.80 0.66 -10.12
C GLY A 45 28.12 2.00 -9.88
N GLY A 46 26.85 2.03 -9.46
CA GLY A 46 26.19 3.26 -9.01
C GLY A 46 24.74 3.36 -9.45
N VAL A 47 24.31 4.58 -9.72
CA VAL A 47 22.95 4.87 -10.20
C VAL A 47 22.97 4.93 -11.72
N ALA A 48 21.98 4.32 -12.39
CA ALA A 48 21.91 4.30 -13.85
C ALA A 48 21.66 5.70 -14.44
N GLN A 49 20.80 6.50 -13.81
CA GLN A 49 20.39 7.82 -14.28
C GLN A 49 20.04 8.74 -13.10
N ASP A 50 20.34 10.02 -13.22
CA ASP A 50 19.90 11.00 -12.22
C ASP A 50 18.37 11.16 -12.25
N PRO A 51 17.72 11.31 -11.08
CA PRO A 51 16.28 11.47 -11.02
C PRO A 51 15.85 12.79 -11.70
N PRO A 52 14.72 12.80 -12.44
CA PRO A 52 14.27 14.00 -13.12
C PRO A 52 13.85 15.11 -12.14
N LEU A 53 14.05 16.36 -12.56
CA LEU A 53 13.79 17.53 -11.73
C LEU A 53 12.31 17.56 -11.26
N GLY A 54 12.10 17.77 -9.97
CA GLY A 54 10.77 17.86 -9.36
C GLY A 54 10.15 16.54 -8.89
N VAL A 55 10.78 15.38 -9.14
CA VAL A 55 10.30 14.10 -8.60
C VAL A 55 10.28 14.09 -7.08
N CYS A 56 11.29 14.68 -6.43
CA CYS A 56 11.36 14.74 -4.96
C CYS A 56 10.18 15.51 -4.35
N LEU A 57 9.74 16.60 -4.98
CA LEU A 57 8.58 17.38 -4.52
C LEU A 57 7.29 16.58 -4.65
N ASN A 58 7.16 15.83 -5.74
CA ASN A 58 5.99 14.98 -5.96
C ASN A 58 5.94 13.84 -4.92
N ILE A 59 7.08 13.18 -4.64
CA ILE A 59 7.17 12.14 -3.61
C ILE A 59 6.82 12.70 -2.23
N ASP A 60 7.30 13.90 -1.89
CA ASP A 60 7.00 14.56 -0.62
C ASP A 60 5.48 14.81 -0.47
N SER A 61 4.85 15.37 -1.51
CA SER A 61 3.41 15.60 -1.53
C SER A 61 2.59 14.30 -1.40
N SER A 62 3.01 13.21 -2.05
CA SER A 62 2.35 11.92 -1.95
C SER A 62 2.54 11.28 -0.58
N THR A 63 3.72 11.43 0.03
CA THR A 63 4.01 10.89 1.37
C THR A 63 3.14 11.56 2.44
N GLN A 64 2.91 12.87 2.33
CA GLN A 64 2.01 13.60 3.24
C GLN A 64 0.56 13.09 3.17
N GLN A 65 0.08 12.73 1.98
CA GLN A 65 -1.27 12.20 1.79
C GLN A 65 -1.41 10.75 2.24
N PHE A 66 -0.33 9.98 2.21
CA PHE A 66 -0.32 8.55 2.54
C PHE A 66 -0.73 8.25 3.99
N ALA A 67 -0.37 9.12 4.94
CA ALA A 67 -0.74 8.96 6.34
C ALA A 67 -2.27 9.00 6.57
N SER A 68 -2.97 9.93 5.91
CA SER A 68 -4.44 10.00 5.97
C SER A 68 -5.08 8.75 5.38
N ARG A 69 -4.55 8.27 4.26
CA ARG A 69 -5.04 7.08 3.55
C ARG A 69 -4.91 5.82 4.41
N ILE A 70 -3.80 5.63 5.13
CA ILE A 70 -3.66 4.51 6.07
C ILE A 70 -4.67 4.59 7.20
N ASN A 71 -4.94 5.78 7.73
CA ASN A 71 -5.90 5.94 8.82
C ASN A 71 -7.33 5.57 8.39
N GLU A 72 -7.75 5.98 7.20
CA GLU A 72 -9.03 5.55 6.60
C GLU A 72 -9.11 4.03 6.40
N LEU A 73 -7.98 3.42 6.01
CA LEU A 73 -7.85 1.98 5.82
C LEU A 73 -7.97 1.21 7.15
N GLU A 74 -7.34 1.73 8.20
CA GLU A 74 -7.41 1.20 9.55
C GLU A 74 -8.82 1.31 10.11
N GLU A 75 -9.50 2.44 9.93
CA GLU A 75 -10.89 2.63 10.34
C GLU A 75 -11.83 1.60 9.68
N MET A 76 -11.73 1.42 8.36
CA MET A 76 -12.49 0.40 7.62
C MET A 76 -12.24 -1.05 8.08
N SER A 77 -11.05 -1.33 8.61
CA SER A 77 -10.67 -2.64 9.14
C SER A 77 -11.10 -2.82 10.60
N THR A 78 -11.03 -1.76 11.41
CA THR A 78 -11.13 -1.80 12.88
C THR A 78 -12.57 -1.69 13.40
N GLU A 79 -13.52 -1.19 12.61
CA GLU A 79 -14.97 -1.21 12.92
C GLU A 79 -15.58 -2.62 13.13
N LYS A 80 -14.74 -3.66 13.11
CA LYS A 80 -15.15 -5.05 13.11
C LYS A 80 -14.67 -5.74 14.39
N PRO A 81 -15.54 -5.85 15.43
CA PRO A 81 -15.18 -6.50 16.70
C PRO A 81 -14.71 -7.95 16.55
N TYR A 82 -14.95 -8.57 15.39
CA TYR A 82 -14.54 -9.94 15.08
C TYR A 82 -13.09 -10.08 14.59
N LEU A 83 -12.43 -9.03 14.10
CA LEU A 83 -11.02 -9.10 13.73
C LEU A 83 -10.11 -9.05 14.96
N GLU A 84 -10.45 -8.24 15.96
CA GLU A 84 -9.78 -8.29 17.27
C GLU A 84 -9.92 -9.67 17.93
N THR A 85 -11.10 -10.31 17.87
CA THR A 85 -11.26 -11.67 18.43
C THR A 85 -10.44 -12.71 17.69
N THR A 86 -10.23 -12.54 16.37
CA THR A 86 -9.45 -13.50 15.56
C THR A 86 -7.94 -13.28 15.75
N ILE A 87 -7.48 -12.02 15.80
CA ILE A 87 -6.06 -11.67 16.00
C ILE A 87 -5.64 -11.96 17.45
N SER A 88 -6.51 -11.66 18.43
CA SER A 88 -6.31 -12.04 19.83
C SER A 88 -6.36 -13.57 20.02
N GLY A 89 -7.30 -14.26 19.36
CA GLY A 89 -7.35 -15.73 19.34
C GLY A 89 -6.13 -16.38 18.69
N CYS A 90 -5.51 -15.72 17.71
CA CYS A 90 -4.26 -16.20 17.07
C CYS A 90 -3.04 -16.01 17.99
N LYS A 91 -3.04 -14.99 18.86
CA LYS A 91 -2.00 -14.80 19.89
C LYS A 91 -2.10 -15.81 21.06
N MET A 92 -3.28 -16.40 21.30
CA MET A 92 -3.52 -17.37 22.38
C MET A 92 -3.11 -18.81 22.06
N ASN A 93 -2.84 -19.15 20.79
CA ASN A 93 -2.42 -20.51 20.38
C ASN A 93 -0.89 -20.61 20.16
N LYS A 94 -0.11 -20.06 21.09
CA LYS A 94 1.36 -20.16 21.11
C LYS A 94 1.93 -20.52 22.48
N LEU A 95 1.13 -21.17 23.33
CA LEU A 95 1.55 -21.90 24.52
C LEU A 95 0.89 -23.28 24.53
#